data_AF-A0A5C7RMB0-F1
#
_entry.id   AF-A0A5C7RMB0-F1
#
_cell.length_a   1.000
_cell.length_b   1.000
_cell.length_c   1.000
_cell.angle_alpha   90.00
_cell.angle_beta   90.00
_cell.angle_gamma   90.00
#
_symmetry.space_group_name_H-M   'P 1'
#
loop_
_entity.id
_entity.type
_entity.pdbx_description
1 polymer ?
#
loop_
_entity_poly.entity_id
_entity_poly.type
_entity_poly.pdbx_seq_one_letter_code
_entity_poly.pdbx_strand_id
1 'polypeptide(L)'
;MPTSLSFKPWLFGLLFALFYLQALNLSANSAVPSRIAVLGFELHDFTQLPIPSAELARTEAAQTILAEALQTAGYIVVPNNQPLQTQANQGFGYLVAHPDKAAELGKALQADYVLVGRVQKPSYLFAYLMVQVIEVKTGQQLAEFSREAKGETVGATRRALLQIATEIPKALDKASSNNQEAKLNFIAPIYQKNTSKDFDTVIDDLLFAISQHNFRLTEQSTIGQAIAEREEKNFPKITILHFCNLTYAQALLEKAIASPLHMPCRISVRQVNNQVLIETLLLPNNAAEQAFVDEINQILQEIVNTGAA
;
A
#
# COMPACT_ATOMS: atom_id res chain seq x y z
N MET A 1 71.69 50.66 -8.96
CA MET A 1 70.45 51.47 -8.92
C MET A 1 69.27 50.51 -8.81
N PRO A 2 68.62 50.38 -7.64
CA PRO A 2 67.45 49.51 -7.49
C PRO A 2 66.16 50.30 -7.69
N THR A 3 65.26 49.77 -8.51
CA THR A 3 63.90 50.25 -8.74
C THR A 3 62.95 49.67 -7.68
N SER A 4 62.23 50.54 -6.99
CA SER A 4 61.17 50.20 -6.04
C SER A 4 59.88 49.83 -6.78
N LEU A 5 59.28 48.68 -6.45
CA LEU A 5 57.90 48.35 -6.82
C LEU A 5 56.94 48.94 -5.79
N SER A 6 56.05 49.81 -6.26
CA SER A 6 54.93 50.38 -5.51
C SER A 6 53.74 49.40 -5.53
N PHE A 7 53.37 48.89 -4.36
CA PHE A 7 52.17 48.08 -4.17
C PHE A 7 50.94 48.99 -4.02
N LYS A 8 49.95 48.84 -4.91
CA LYS A 8 48.72 49.66 -4.93
C LYS A 8 47.70 49.16 -3.89
N PRO A 9 47.14 50.05 -3.04
CA PRO A 9 46.27 49.71 -1.91
C PRO A 9 44.86 49.22 -2.28
N TRP A 10 44.50 49.21 -3.57
CA TRP A 10 43.15 48.83 -4.01
C TRP A 10 42.92 47.31 -4.11
N LEU A 11 43.99 46.50 -4.00
CA LEU A 11 43.87 45.04 -4.03
C LEU A 11 43.39 44.45 -2.69
N PHE A 12 43.58 45.16 -1.57
CA PHE A 12 43.18 44.68 -0.23
C PHE A 12 41.69 44.89 0.07
N GLY A 13 41.04 45.90 -0.52
CA GLY A 13 39.61 46.16 -0.33
C GLY A 13 38.71 45.11 -1.00
N LEU A 14 39.16 44.54 -2.13
CA LEU A 14 38.39 43.57 -2.91
C LEU A 14 38.39 42.17 -2.28
N LEU A 15 39.48 41.81 -1.58
CA LEU A 15 39.59 40.55 -0.83
C LEU A 15 38.74 40.55 0.47
N PHE A 16 38.55 41.70 1.11
CA PHE A 16 37.70 41.80 2.31
C PHE A 16 36.19 41.78 1.97
N ALA A 17 35.79 42.33 0.81
CA ALA A 17 34.40 42.29 0.34
C ALA A 17 33.96 40.87 -0.09
N LEU A 18 34.87 40.07 -0.66
CA LEU A 18 34.58 38.68 -1.01
C LEU A 18 34.45 37.75 0.21
N PHE A 19 35.10 38.07 1.33
CA PHE A 19 34.96 37.28 2.57
C PHE A 19 33.65 37.58 3.32
N TYR A 20 33.16 38.83 3.26
CA TYR A 20 31.86 39.20 3.86
C TYR A 20 30.64 38.68 3.09
N LEU A 21 30.75 38.48 1.76
CA LEU A 21 29.64 37.91 0.97
C LEU A 21 29.46 36.39 1.11
N GLN A 22 30.48 35.66 1.60
CA GLN A 22 30.38 34.21 1.83
C GLN A 22 29.83 33.86 3.22
N ALA A 23 29.82 34.80 4.18
CA ALA A 23 29.30 34.56 5.53
C ALA A 23 27.76 34.65 5.65
N LEU A 24 27.06 35.12 4.61
CA LEU A 24 25.60 35.30 4.63
C LEU A 24 24.80 34.13 4.01
N ASN A 25 25.46 33.06 3.55
CA ASN A 25 24.79 31.89 2.96
C ASN A 25 24.83 30.63 3.86
N LEU A 26 25.03 30.78 5.18
CA LEU A 26 24.61 29.74 6.12
C LEU A 26 23.16 29.99 6.52
N SER A 27 22.24 29.79 5.58
CA SER A 27 20.88 29.43 5.95
C SER A 27 20.94 28.02 6.50
N ALA A 28 21.08 27.90 7.83
CA ALA A 28 20.69 26.69 8.52
C ALA A 28 19.22 26.46 8.17
N ASN A 29 18.96 25.50 7.28
CA ASN A 29 17.64 24.92 7.10
C ASN A 29 17.30 24.19 8.41
N SER A 30 16.91 24.96 9.43
CA SER A 30 16.21 24.41 10.58
C SER A 30 14.83 24.03 10.08
N ALA A 31 14.73 22.87 9.42
CA ALA A 31 13.44 22.26 9.14
C ALA A 31 12.71 22.16 10.48
N VAL A 32 11.56 22.81 10.59
CA VAL A 32 10.72 22.72 11.79
C VAL A 32 10.46 21.24 12.02
N PRO A 33 10.75 20.69 13.22
CA PRO A 33 10.56 19.27 13.46
C PRO A 33 9.08 18.92 13.27
N SER A 34 8.80 17.86 12.49
CA SER A 34 7.42 17.48 12.21
C SER A 34 6.67 17.09 13.47
N ARG A 35 5.41 17.52 13.55
CA ARG A 35 4.49 17.23 14.65
C ARG A 35 3.79 15.90 14.37
N ILE A 36 3.91 14.94 15.29
CA ILE A 36 3.37 13.59 15.10
C ILE A 36 2.41 13.25 16.23
N ALA A 37 1.18 12.87 15.89
CA ALA A 37 0.24 12.28 16.83
C ALA A 37 0.34 10.74 16.79
N VAL A 38 0.53 10.09 17.94
CA VAL A 38 0.46 8.62 18.06
C VAL A 38 -0.82 8.26 18.79
N LEU A 39 -1.76 7.63 18.08
CA LEU A 39 -3.04 7.24 18.64
C LEU A 39 -2.90 6.02 19.56
N GLY A 40 -3.87 5.85 20.46
CA GLY A 40 -4.02 4.63 21.25
C GLY A 40 -4.15 3.41 20.35
N PHE A 41 -3.42 2.34 20.68
CA PHE A 41 -3.45 1.11 19.89
C PHE A 41 -4.73 0.33 20.14
N GLU A 42 -5.25 -0.29 19.09
CA GLU A 42 -6.35 -1.23 19.16
C GLU A 42 -5.84 -2.67 19.31
N LEU A 43 -6.51 -3.51 20.11
CA LEU A 43 -6.21 -4.95 20.21
C LEU A 43 -7.15 -5.76 19.32
N HIS A 44 -6.59 -6.43 18.31
CA HIS A 44 -7.27 -7.43 17.50
C HIS A 44 -6.84 -8.85 17.94
N ASP A 45 -7.63 -9.47 18.81
CA ASP A 45 -7.37 -10.83 19.28
C ASP A 45 -8.20 -11.85 18.51
N PHE A 46 -7.54 -12.72 17.74
CA PHE A 46 -8.19 -13.78 16.95
C PHE A 46 -8.33 -15.10 17.71
N THR A 47 -7.81 -15.19 18.95
CA THR A 47 -7.70 -16.46 19.66
C THR A 47 -9.03 -16.98 20.22
N GLN A 48 -10.11 -16.19 20.12
CA GLN A 48 -11.47 -16.50 20.59
C GLN A 48 -11.55 -16.83 22.09
N LEU A 49 -10.49 -16.54 22.86
CA LEU A 49 -10.45 -16.69 24.30
C LEU A 49 -10.61 -15.34 25.00
N PRO A 50 -10.95 -15.35 26.30
CA PRO A 50 -10.91 -14.14 27.10
C PRO A 50 -9.54 -13.47 27.00
N ILE A 51 -9.56 -12.16 26.76
CA ILE A 51 -8.34 -11.37 26.56
C ILE A 51 -7.52 -11.39 27.86
N PRO A 52 -6.27 -11.90 27.84
CA PRO A 52 -5.40 -11.87 29.01
C PRO A 52 -5.09 -10.43 29.45
N SER A 53 -4.97 -10.18 30.74
CA SER A 53 -4.60 -8.86 31.27
C SER A 53 -3.24 -8.37 30.76
N ALA A 54 -2.31 -9.29 30.47
CA ALA A 54 -1.02 -8.98 29.84
C ALA A 54 -1.18 -8.39 28.43
N GLU A 55 -2.18 -8.85 27.67
CA GLU A 55 -2.47 -8.36 26.31
C GLU A 55 -3.06 -6.96 26.32
N LEU A 56 -3.91 -6.66 27.31
CA LEU A 56 -4.40 -5.30 27.55
C LEU A 56 -3.23 -4.38 27.93
N ALA A 57 -2.42 -4.78 28.91
CA ALA A 57 -1.30 -3.98 29.41
C ALA A 57 -0.27 -3.65 28.31
N ARG A 58 0.06 -4.60 27.42
CA ARG A 58 0.99 -4.34 26.32
C ARG A 58 0.37 -3.46 25.22
N THR A 59 -0.94 -3.56 25.00
CA THR A 59 -1.65 -2.71 24.03
C THR A 59 -1.71 -1.27 24.53
N GLU A 60 -2.06 -1.08 25.80
CA GLU A 60 -2.07 0.25 26.45
C GLU A 60 -0.67 0.88 26.44
N ALA A 61 0.39 0.09 26.70
CA ALA A 61 1.76 0.58 26.69
C ALA A 61 2.30 0.94 25.29
N ALA A 62 1.73 0.38 24.21
CA ALA A 62 2.26 0.51 22.85
C ALA A 62 2.32 1.97 22.37
N GLN A 63 1.28 2.76 22.68
CA GLN A 63 1.19 4.17 22.30
C GLN A 63 2.35 4.97 22.92
N THR A 64 2.55 4.87 24.24
CA THR A 64 3.62 5.57 24.96
C THR A 64 4.99 5.16 24.47
N ILE A 65 5.23 3.86 24.26
CA ILE A 65 6.52 3.35 23.79
C ILE A 65 6.90 3.96 22.44
N LEU A 66 5.96 3.98 21.49
CA LEU A 66 6.22 4.52 20.16
C LEU A 66 6.38 6.04 20.19
N ALA A 67 5.56 6.73 20.99
CA ALA A 67 5.68 8.17 21.23
C ALA A 67 7.07 8.55 21.79
N GLU A 68 7.53 7.88 22.84
CA GLU A 68 8.87 8.11 23.43
C GLU A 68 10.00 7.88 22.41
N ALA A 69 9.88 6.83 21.59
CA ALA A 69 10.85 6.51 20.56
C ALA A 69 10.93 7.61 19.49
N LEU A 70 9.79 8.14 19.05
CA LEU A 70 9.73 9.22 18.07
C LEU A 70 10.20 10.55 18.65
N GLN A 71 9.87 10.83 19.92
CA GLN A 71 10.40 11.99 20.61
C GLN A 71 11.93 11.94 20.70
N THR A 72 12.50 10.77 20.99
CA THR A 72 13.96 10.55 21.00
C THR A 72 14.57 10.72 19.60
N ALA A 73 13.81 10.39 18.55
CA ALA A 73 14.22 10.60 17.16
C ALA A 73 14.09 12.07 16.67
N GLY A 74 13.65 12.99 17.54
CA GLY A 74 13.61 14.44 17.25
C GLY A 74 12.25 14.96 16.78
N TYR A 75 11.18 14.16 16.80
CA TYR A 75 9.84 14.62 16.45
C TYR A 75 9.15 15.34 17.60
N ILE A 76 8.27 16.30 17.27
CA ILE A 76 7.37 16.91 18.26
C ILE A 76 6.15 16.00 18.41
N VAL A 77 6.13 15.16 19.44
CA VAL A 77 4.99 14.29 19.69
C VAL A 77 3.84 15.09 20.28
N VAL A 78 2.72 15.10 19.58
CA VAL A 78 1.48 15.70 20.05
C VAL A 78 0.79 14.74 21.03
N PRO A 79 0.38 15.22 22.21
CA PRO A 79 -0.36 14.38 23.16
C PRO A 79 -1.62 13.79 22.53
N ASN A 80 -1.85 12.49 22.73
CA ASN A 80 -3.11 11.86 22.34
C ASN A 80 -4.28 12.44 23.17
N ASN A 81 -5.43 12.64 22.53
CA ASN A 81 -6.68 13.01 23.19
C ASN A 81 -7.65 11.83 23.10
N GLN A 82 -7.67 10.99 24.14
CA GLN A 82 -8.46 9.76 24.14
C GLN A 82 -9.97 10.01 23.90
N PRO A 83 -10.63 11.00 24.53
CA PRO A 83 -12.01 11.35 24.18
C PRO A 83 -12.23 11.64 22.69
N LEU A 84 -11.34 12.42 22.08
CA LEU A 84 -11.41 12.78 20.67
C LEU A 84 -11.21 11.56 19.77
N GLN A 85 -10.24 10.70 20.11
CA GLN A 85 -10.02 9.44 19.39
C GLN A 85 -11.25 8.51 19.48
N THR A 86 -11.82 8.35 20.68
CA THR A 86 -13.04 7.55 20.88
C THR A 86 -14.21 8.09 20.08
N GLN A 87 -14.38 9.42 20.01
CA GLN A 87 -15.43 10.05 19.21
C GLN A 87 -15.24 9.81 17.70
N ALA A 88 -13.99 9.84 17.23
CA ALA A 88 -13.67 9.59 15.82
C ALA A 88 -13.78 8.10 15.45
N ASN A 89 -13.71 7.21 16.43
CA ASN A 89 -13.73 5.77 16.21
C ASN A 89 -15.17 5.22 16.13
N GLN A 90 -15.64 4.87 14.93
CA GLN A 90 -17.00 4.35 14.73
C GLN A 90 -17.15 2.84 14.95
N GLY A 91 -16.09 2.16 15.37
CA GLY A 91 -16.13 0.74 15.65
C GLY A 91 -14.77 0.09 15.49
N PHE A 92 -14.70 -1.19 15.83
CA PHE A 92 -13.46 -1.95 15.75
C PHE A 92 -12.81 -1.82 14.36
N GLY A 93 -11.58 -1.30 14.33
CA GLY A 93 -10.80 -1.10 13.12
C GLY A 93 -11.16 0.04 12.20
N TYR A 94 -12.08 0.91 12.60
CA TYR A 94 -12.50 2.03 11.77
C TYR A 94 -11.34 2.95 11.38
N LEU A 95 -10.52 3.40 12.33
CA LEU A 95 -9.41 4.32 12.05
C LEU A 95 -8.26 3.68 11.25
N VAL A 96 -8.16 2.35 11.25
CA VAL A 96 -7.21 1.60 10.41
C VAL A 96 -7.72 1.50 8.97
N ALA A 97 -9.04 1.35 8.78
CA ALA A 97 -9.66 1.23 7.47
C ALA A 97 -9.91 2.58 6.78
N HIS A 98 -9.90 3.68 7.54
CA HIS A 98 -10.23 5.03 7.05
C HIS A 98 -9.10 6.05 7.33
N PRO A 99 -8.02 6.05 6.52
CA PRO A 99 -6.92 6.99 6.69
C PRO A 99 -7.33 8.48 6.61
N ASP A 100 -8.37 8.78 5.83
CA ASP A 100 -8.99 10.11 5.76
C ASP A 100 -9.55 10.55 7.12
N LYS A 101 -10.18 9.64 7.85
CA LYS A 101 -10.72 9.91 9.19
C LYS A 101 -9.65 9.99 10.27
N ALA A 102 -8.62 9.17 10.16
CA ALA A 102 -7.43 9.33 11.00
C ALA A 102 -6.75 10.70 10.75
N ALA A 103 -6.67 11.16 9.50
CA ALA A 103 -6.12 12.46 9.16
C ALA A 103 -6.99 13.62 9.67
N GLU A 104 -8.32 13.54 9.60
CA GLU A 104 -9.23 14.51 10.24
C GLU A 104 -8.95 14.63 11.75
N LEU A 105 -8.74 13.50 12.44
CA LEU A 105 -8.35 13.46 13.84
C LEU A 105 -6.97 14.10 14.06
N GLY A 106 -5.97 13.77 13.24
CA GLY A 106 -4.64 14.38 13.29
C GLY A 106 -4.68 15.90 13.09
N LYS A 107 -5.57 16.39 12.21
CA LYS A 107 -5.80 17.84 12.00
C LYS A 107 -6.36 18.51 13.24
N ALA A 108 -7.34 17.88 13.91
CA ALA A 108 -7.88 18.38 15.17
C ALA A 108 -6.83 18.42 16.29
N LEU A 109 -5.86 17.50 16.26
CA LEU A 109 -4.70 17.48 17.16
C LEU A 109 -3.58 18.45 16.75
N GLN A 110 -3.67 19.11 15.59
CA GLN A 110 -2.62 19.96 15.03
C GLN A 110 -1.30 19.20 14.81
N ALA A 111 -1.41 17.97 14.28
CA ALA A 111 -0.26 17.17 13.85
C ALA A 111 -0.06 17.27 12.33
N ASP A 112 1.18 17.09 11.88
CA ASP A 112 1.53 16.95 10.46
C ASP A 112 1.33 15.50 10.01
N TYR A 113 1.59 14.55 10.92
CA TYR A 113 1.38 13.12 10.71
C TYR A 113 0.60 12.50 11.87
N VAL A 114 -0.20 11.49 11.56
CA VAL A 114 -0.93 10.69 12.54
C VAL A 114 -0.58 9.21 12.36
N LEU A 115 -0.26 8.54 13.47
CA LEU A 115 0.08 7.14 13.49
C LEU A 115 -1.06 6.34 14.11
N VAL A 116 -1.59 5.39 13.34
CA VAL A 116 -2.65 4.49 13.78
C VAL A 116 -2.03 3.13 14.07
N GLY A 117 -2.14 2.71 15.32
CA GLY A 117 -1.52 1.48 15.80
C GLY A 117 -2.53 0.37 16.06
N ARG A 118 -2.14 -0.87 15.77
CA ARG A 118 -2.89 -2.07 16.15
C ARG A 118 -1.94 -3.14 16.67
N VAL A 119 -2.38 -3.79 17.73
CA VAL A 119 -1.83 -5.04 18.21
C VAL A 119 -2.68 -6.18 17.64
N GLN A 120 -2.12 -7.00 16.77
CA GLN A 120 -2.81 -8.12 16.15
C GLN A 120 -2.30 -9.44 16.71
N LYS A 121 -3.14 -10.18 17.45
CA LYS A 121 -2.80 -11.44 18.11
C LYS A 121 -3.45 -12.62 17.37
N PRO A 122 -2.75 -13.23 16.40
CA PRO A 122 -3.25 -14.43 15.72
C PRO A 122 -3.11 -15.70 16.55
N SER A 123 -2.19 -15.72 17.54
CA SER A 123 -1.92 -16.88 18.39
C SER A 123 -1.36 -16.47 19.76
N TYR A 124 -1.19 -17.43 20.67
CA TYR A 124 -0.56 -17.20 21.99
C TYR A 124 0.95 -17.01 21.94
N LEU A 125 1.60 -17.39 20.83
CA LEU A 125 3.06 -17.41 20.74
C LEU A 125 3.64 -16.06 20.32
N PHE A 126 2.86 -15.25 19.61
CA PHE A 126 3.30 -13.97 19.09
C PHE A 126 2.12 -13.08 18.72
N ALA A 127 2.41 -11.79 18.61
CA ALA A 127 1.51 -10.80 18.04
C ALA A 127 2.25 -9.87 17.09
N TYR A 128 1.55 -9.33 16.10
CA TYR A 128 2.06 -8.29 15.22
C TYR A 128 1.74 -6.90 15.79
N LEU A 129 2.74 -6.03 15.83
CA LEU A 129 2.58 -4.61 16.07
C LEU A 129 2.52 -3.95 14.70
N MET A 130 1.33 -3.47 14.35
CA MET A 130 1.05 -2.81 13.09
C MET A 130 0.95 -1.30 13.32
N VAL A 131 1.60 -0.51 12.48
CA VAL A 131 1.57 0.96 12.55
C VAL A 131 1.42 1.52 11.15
N GLN A 132 0.34 2.25 10.91
CA GLN A 132 0.15 3.04 9.69
C GLN A 132 0.60 4.48 9.95
N VAL A 133 1.33 5.05 9.00
CA VAL A 133 1.75 6.45 9.01
C VAL A 133 0.92 7.21 7.98
N ILE A 134 0.19 8.22 8.43
CA ILE A 134 -0.75 8.97 7.60
C ILE A 134 -0.37 10.44 7.62
N GLU A 135 -0.27 11.04 6.44
CA GLU A 135 -0.08 12.47 6.29
C GLU A 135 -1.40 13.21 6.51
N VAL A 136 -1.44 14.12 7.48
CA VAL A 136 -2.66 14.84 7.87
C VAL A 136 -3.15 15.76 6.76
N LYS A 137 -2.22 16.36 6.01
CA LYS A 137 -2.53 17.32 4.95
C LYS A 137 -3.33 16.70 3.80
N THR A 138 -2.97 15.48 3.40
CA THR A 138 -3.53 14.81 2.21
C THR A 138 -4.48 13.67 2.56
N GLY A 139 -4.43 13.16 3.78
CA GLY A 139 -5.12 11.93 4.17
C GLY A 139 -4.47 10.66 3.63
N GLN A 140 -3.29 10.76 3.00
CA GLN A 140 -2.61 9.63 2.40
C GLN A 140 -1.89 8.80 3.46
N GLN A 141 -2.09 7.48 3.43
CA GLN A 141 -1.23 6.53 4.13
C GLN A 141 0.11 6.45 3.40
N LEU A 142 1.18 6.92 4.06
CA LEU A 142 2.54 6.96 3.52
C LEU A 142 3.25 5.61 3.65
N ALA A 143 2.97 4.88 4.74
CA ALA A 143 3.58 3.59 5.02
C ALA A 143 2.73 2.77 5.98
N GLU A 144 2.94 1.46 5.97
CA GLU A 144 2.50 0.55 7.00
C GLU A 144 3.67 -0.32 7.43
N PHE A 145 3.86 -0.47 8.74
CA PHE A 145 4.87 -1.33 9.32
C PHE A 145 4.21 -2.44 10.09
N SER A 146 4.79 -3.64 10.02
CA SER A 146 4.38 -4.79 10.83
C SER A 146 5.62 -5.48 11.39
N ARG A 147 5.66 -5.68 12.71
CA ARG A 147 6.74 -6.42 13.38
C ARG A 147 6.17 -7.42 14.36
N GLU A 148 6.72 -8.62 14.35
CA GLU A 148 6.36 -9.69 15.28
C GLU A 148 6.98 -9.41 16.66
N ALA A 149 6.17 -9.51 17.71
CA ALA A 149 6.58 -9.60 19.10
C ALA A 149 6.27 -11.00 19.63
N LYS A 150 7.32 -11.76 19.96
CA LYS A 150 7.20 -13.10 20.54
C LYS A 150 6.85 -13.04 22.02
N GLY A 151 5.80 -13.78 22.39
CA GLY A 151 5.22 -13.82 23.74
C GLY A 151 4.44 -12.56 24.14
N GLU A 152 3.78 -12.62 25.29
CA GLU A 152 2.83 -11.61 25.78
C GLU A 152 3.50 -10.49 26.62
N THR A 153 4.80 -10.24 26.41
CA THR A 153 5.55 -9.29 27.26
C THR A 153 5.59 -7.89 26.68
N VAL A 154 5.50 -6.88 27.55
CA VAL A 154 5.74 -5.46 27.20
C VAL A 154 7.15 -5.28 26.61
N GLY A 155 8.14 -6.06 27.08
CA GLY A 155 9.51 -6.02 26.55
C GLY A 155 9.60 -6.44 25.08
N ALA A 156 8.84 -7.45 24.64
CA ALA A 156 8.77 -7.85 23.24
C ALA A 156 8.10 -6.77 22.38
N THR A 157 7.00 -6.19 22.88
CA THR A 157 6.31 -5.05 22.24
C THR A 157 7.25 -3.85 22.09
N ARG A 158 8.03 -3.53 23.14
CA ARG A 158 9.02 -2.44 23.10
C ARG A 158 10.05 -2.63 22.00
N ARG A 159 10.66 -3.81 21.88
CA ARG A 159 11.65 -4.08 20.82
C ARG A 159 11.05 -3.91 19.42
N ALA A 160 9.85 -4.45 19.19
CA ALA A 160 9.16 -4.34 17.90
C ALA A 160 8.87 -2.87 17.54
N LEU A 161 8.32 -2.09 18.48
CA LEU A 161 7.99 -0.68 18.24
C LEU A 161 9.24 0.20 18.08
N LEU A 162 10.33 -0.09 18.79
CA LEU A 162 11.61 0.60 18.58
C LEU A 162 12.16 0.35 17.17
N GLN A 163 12.03 -0.86 16.64
CA GLN A 163 12.41 -1.15 15.26
C GLN A 163 11.56 -0.33 14.28
N ILE A 164 10.23 -0.34 14.44
CA ILE A 164 9.32 0.47 13.63
C ILE A 164 9.70 1.96 13.69
N ALA A 165 10.00 2.48 14.88
CA ALA A 165 10.39 3.88 15.08
C ALA A 165 11.65 4.29 14.28
N THR A 166 12.59 3.37 14.07
CA THR A 166 13.79 3.65 13.25
C THR A 166 13.52 3.69 11.74
N GLU A 167 12.37 3.17 11.29
CA GLU A 167 11.98 3.14 9.88
C GLU A 167 11.04 4.29 9.49
N ILE A 168 10.29 4.84 10.45
CA ILE A 168 9.38 5.97 10.24
C ILE A 168 10.07 7.18 9.57
N PRO A 169 11.26 7.64 10.02
CA PRO A 169 11.93 8.77 9.36
C PRO A 169 12.16 8.55 7.86
N LYS A 170 12.56 7.34 7.47
CA LYS A 170 12.81 7.00 6.07
C LYS A 170 11.52 7.09 5.23
N ALA A 171 10.38 6.70 5.81
CA ALA A 171 9.09 6.83 5.14
C ALA A 171 8.65 8.29 4.97
N LEU A 172 8.92 9.14 5.97
CA LEU A 172 8.61 10.58 5.91
C LEU A 172 9.53 11.32 4.92
N ASP A 173 10.82 10.96 4.88
CA ASP A 173 11.79 11.52 3.92
C ASP A 173 11.46 11.10 2.48
N LYS A 174 11.07 9.83 2.29
CA LYS A 174 10.63 9.32 0.99
C LYS A 174 9.38 10.07 0.52
N ALA A 175 8.39 10.28 1.38
CA ALA A 175 7.19 11.05 1.04
C ALA A 175 7.51 12.52 0.68
N SER A 176 8.46 13.13 1.38
CA SER A 176 8.90 14.52 1.12
C SER A 176 9.68 14.68 -0.19
N SER A 177 10.40 13.63 -0.62
CA SER A 177 11.13 13.59 -1.90
C SER A 177 10.27 13.09 -3.07
N ASN A 178 9.15 12.42 -2.78
CA ASN A 178 8.27 11.79 -3.77
C ASN A 178 6.98 12.55 -4.08
N ASN A 179 7.01 13.89 -4.06
CA ASN A 179 6.02 14.66 -4.82
C ASN A 179 6.10 14.42 -6.36
N GLN A 180 6.94 13.47 -6.80
CA GLN A 180 6.95 12.82 -8.11
C GLN A 180 7.20 11.28 -8.03
N GLU A 181 6.68 10.54 -7.04
CA GLU A 181 6.38 9.11 -7.33
C GLU A 181 5.05 9.09 -8.07
N ALA A 182 5.11 8.74 -9.36
CA ALA A 182 3.92 8.33 -10.09
C ALA A 182 3.20 7.30 -9.22
N LYS A 183 1.99 7.64 -8.77
CA LYS A 183 1.01 6.64 -8.37
C LYS A 183 1.08 5.54 -9.42
N LEU A 184 1.50 4.34 -9.05
CA LEU A 184 1.04 3.15 -9.75
C LEU A 184 -0.45 3.10 -9.48
N ASN A 185 -1.19 3.87 -10.26
CA ASN A 185 -2.60 3.66 -10.48
C ASN A 185 -2.66 2.28 -11.12
N PHE A 186 -2.89 1.25 -10.31
CA PHE A 186 -3.21 -0.09 -10.78
C PHE A 186 -4.62 -0.05 -11.39
N ILE A 187 -4.74 0.61 -12.53
CA ILE A 187 -5.83 0.42 -13.46
C ILE A 187 -5.31 -0.64 -14.42
N ALA A 188 -5.43 -1.92 -14.02
CA ALA A 188 -5.29 -2.99 -15.00
C ALA A 188 -6.43 -2.79 -16.02
N PRO A 189 -6.13 -2.54 -17.30
CA PRO A 189 -7.17 -2.28 -18.28
C PRO A 189 -8.07 -3.51 -18.40
N ILE A 190 -9.39 -3.32 -18.35
CA ILE A 190 -10.34 -4.38 -18.61
C ILE A 190 -10.60 -4.41 -20.12
N TYR A 191 -10.39 -5.56 -20.74
CA TYR A 191 -10.86 -5.81 -22.10
C TYR A 191 -12.14 -6.62 -22.06
N GLN A 192 -13.16 -6.19 -22.79
CA GLN A 192 -14.50 -6.77 -22.73
C GLN A 192 -15.18 -6.88 -24.09
N LYS A 193 -16.02 -7.91 -24.25
CA LYS A 193 -16.88 -8.14 -25.41
C LYS A 193 -18.25 -8.64 -24.99
N ASN A 194 -19.26 -8.26 -25.76
CA ASN A 194 -20.61 -8.81 -25.66
C ASN A 194 -20.86 -9.76 -26.82
N THR A 195 -21.61 -10.82 -26.58
CA THR A 195 -22.08 -11.76 -27.61
C THR A 195 -23.51 -12.21 -27.34
N SER A 196 -24.20 -12.65 -28.39
CA SER A 196 -25.54 -13.25 -28.32
C SER A 196 -25.50 -14.78 -28.30
N LYS A 197 -24.30 -15.38 -28.24
CA LYS A 197 -24.12 -16.83 -28.10
C LYS A 197 -24.69 -17.32 -26.77
N ASP A 198 -25.05 -18.60 -26.75
CA ASP A 198 -25.44 -19.25 -25.50
C ASP A 198 -24.28 -19.26 -24.51
N PHE A 199 -24.59 -19.10 -23.22
CA PHE A 199 -23.60 -18.99 -22.16
C PHE A 199 -22.66 -20.19 -22.11
N ASP A 200 -23.18 -21.41 -22.24
CA ASP A 200 -22.39 -22.62 -22.09
C ASP A 200 -21.50 -22.81 -23.35
N THR A 201 -22.00 -22.43 -24.52
CA THR A 201 -21.19 -22.36 -25.76
C THR A 201 -20.02 -21.38 -25.64
N VAL A 202 -20.24 -20.21 -25.03
CA VAL A 202 -19.16 -19.23 -24.78
C VAL A 202 -18.08 -19.83 -23.86
N ILE A 203 -18.47 -20.58 -22.83
CA ILE A 203 -17.50 -21.26 -21.95
C ILE A 203 -16.66 -22.26 -22.72
N ASP A 204 -17.28 -23.12 -23.54
CA ASP A 204 -16.57 -24.14 -24.33
C ASP A 204 -15.57 -23.50 -25.31
N ASP A 205 -15.97 -22.44 -26.02
CA ASP A 205 -15.10 -21.73 -26.96
C ASP A 205 -13.92 -21.04 -26.26
N LEU A 206 -14.14 -20.49 -25.06
CA LEU A 206 -13.07 -19.91 -24.25
C LEU A 206 -12.09 -20.99 -23.78
N LEU A 207 -12.58 -22.15 -23.32
CA LEU A 207 -11.72 -23.27 -22.92
C LEU A 207 -10.89 -23.79 -24.09
N PHE A 208 -11.51 -23.89 -25.27
CA PHE A 208 -10.81 -24.24 -26.50
C PHE A 208 -9.72 -23.21 -26.83
N ALA A 209 -10.05 -21.91 -26.85
CA ALA A 209 -9.10 -20.84 -27.14
C ALA A 209 -7.94 -20.80 -26.15
N ILE A 210 -8.22 -20.91 -24.84
CA ILE A 210 -7.19 -21.01 -23.78
C ILE A 210 -6.19 -22.13 -24.11
N SER A 211 -6.69 -23.31 -24.51
CA SER A 211 -5.83 -24.44 -24.86
C SER A 211 -5.01 -24.22 -26.13
N GLN A 212 -5.56 -23.54 -27.15
CA GLN A 212 -4.86 -23.24 -28.41
C GLN A 212 -3.65 -22.32 -28.20
N HIS A 213 -3.73 -21.43 -27.21
CA HIS A 213 -2.61 -20.55 -26.84
C HIS A 213 -1.65 -21.19 -25.82
N ASN A 214 -1.71 -22.51 -25.61
CA ASN A 214 -0.90 -23.25 -24.64
C ASN A 214 -1.07 -22.76 -23.19
N PHE A 215 -2.23 -22.22 -22.84
CA PHE A 215 -2.61 -22.00 -21.45
C PHE A 215 -3.38 -23.22 -20.95
N ARG A 216 -3.30 -23.46 -19.64
CA ARG A 216 -4.05 -24.53 -18.99
C ARG A 216 -5.03 -23.94 -17.99
N LEU A 217 -6.28 -24.41 -18.03
CA LEU A 217 -7.26 -24.09 -17.01
C LEU A 217 -6.77 -24.62 -15.64
N THR A 218 -6.71 -23.74 -14.66
CA THR A 218 -6.34 -24.06 -13.27
C THR A 218 -7.57 -24.19 -12.38
N GLU A 219 -8.59 -23.38 -12.61
CA GLU A 219 -9.84 -23.40 -11.83
C GLU A 219 -11.00 -22.84 -12.67
N GLN A 220 -12.21 -23.36 -12.44
CA GLN A 220 -13.46 -22.79 -12.95
C GLN A 220 -14.41 -22.58 -11.77
N SER A 221 -14.75 -21.32 -11.48
CA SER A 221 -15.59 -20.94 -10.35
C SER A 221 -17.00 -20.55 -10.86
N THR A 222 -17.99 -21.43 -10.68
CA THR A 222 -19.39 -21.23 -11.12
C THR A 222 -20.23 -20.46 -10.09
N ILE A 223 -19.80 -19.23 -9.81
CA ILE A 223 -20.34 -18.39 -8.72
C ILE A 223 -21.86 -18.20 -8.83
N GLY A 224 -22.40 -18.02 -10.04
CA GLY A 224 -23.83 -17.76 -10.23
C GLY A 224 -24.70 -18.95 -9.83
N GLN A 225 -24.25 -20.15 -10.19
CA GLN A 225 -24.90 -21.40 -9.79
C GLN A 225 -24.84 -21.58 -8.27
N ALA A 226 -23.67 -21.38 -7.67
CA ALA A 226 -23.49 -21.51 -6.22
C ALA A 226 -24.40 -20.55 -5.43
N ILE A 227 -24.61 -19.32 -5.91
CA ILE A 227 -25.55 -18.37 -5.31
C ILE A 227 -27.00 -18.85 -5.50
N ALA A 228 -27.37 -19.29 -6.72
CA ALA A 228 -28.72 -19.75 -7.01
C ALA A 228 -29.14 -20.94 -6.13
N GLU A 229 -28.23 -21.90 -5.94
CA GLU A 229 -28.42 -23.07 -5.08
C GLU A 229 -28.56 -22.69 -3.60
N ARG A 230 -27.72 -21.78 -3.11
CA ARG A 230 -27.77 -21.33 -1.70
C ARG A 230 -29.03 -20.54 -1.37
N GLU A 231 -29.48 -19.68 -2.28
CA GLU A 231 -30.59 -18.76 -2.05
C GLU A 231 -31.95 -19.34 -2.48
N GLU A 232 -31.96 -20.56 -3.06
CA GLU A 232 -33.13 -21.21 -3.67
C GLU A 232 -33.87 -20.29 -4.66
N LYS A 233 -33.11 -19.49 -5.43
CA LYS A 233 -33.63 -18.46 -6.33
C LYS A 233 -32.86 -18.42 -7.63
N ASN A 234 -33.53 -17.97 -8.69
CA ASN A 234 -32.86 -17.69 -9.96
C ASN A 234 -31.83 -16.58 -9.76
N PHE A 235 -30.59 -16.85 -10.16
CA PHE A 235 -29.49 -15.89 -10.17
C PHE A 235 -28.81 -15.93 -11.55
N PRO A 236 -28.36 -14.78 -12.11
CA PRO A 236 -27.68 -14.77 -13.41
C PRO A 236 -26.47 -15.70 -13.43
N LYS A 237 -26.28 -16.42 -14.55
CA LYS A 237 -25.07 -17.23 -14.74
C LYS A 237 -23.84 -16.33 -14.70
N ILE A 238 -22.89 -16.69 -13.84
CA ILE A 238 -21.56 -16.07 -13.79
C ILE A 238 -20.54 -17.15 -13.47
N THR A 239 -19.51 -17.20 -14.32
CA THR A 239 -18.39 -18.14 -14.22
C THR A 239 -17.09 -17.36 -14.35
N ILE A 240 -16.13 -17.65 -13.48
CA ILE A 240 -14.76 -17.15 -13.59
C ILE A 240 -13.85 -18.30 -14.00
N LEU A 241 -13.14 -18.15 -15.09
CA LEU A 241 -12.11 -19.07 -15.56
C LEU A 241 -10.74 -18.55 -15.13
N HIS A 242 -10.01 -19.36 -14.38
CA HIS A 242 -8.61 -19.11 -14.03
C HIS A 242 -7.73 -20.03 -14.86
N PHE A 243 -6.71 -19.47 -15.51
CA PHE A 243 -5.83 -20.23 -16.40
C PHE A 243 -4.42 -19.64 -16.43
N CYS A 244 -3.44 -20.47 -16.74
CA CYS A 244 -2.05 -20.08 -16.67
C CYS A 244 -1.20 -20.79 -17.74
N ASN A 245 -0.19 -20.08 -18.23
CA ASN A 245 0.93 -20.65 -18.96
C ASN A 245 2.16 -20.52 -18.07
N LEU A 246 2.78 -21.65 -17.71
CA LEU A 246 3.87 -21.67 -16.73
C LEU A 246 5.12 -20.95 -17.22
N THR A 247 5.37 -20.94 -18.54
CA THR A 247 6.51 -20.21 -19.13
C THR A 247 6.32 -18.70 -18.98
N TYR A 248 5.13 -18.18 -19.30
CA TYR A 248 4.84 -16.75 -19.10
C TYR A 248 4.82 -16.40 -17.60
N ALA A 249 4.24 -17.24 -16.75
CA ALA A 249 4.20 -16.99 -15.31
C ALA A 249 5.60 -16.94 -14.68
N GLN A 250 6.49 -17.88 -15.05
CA GLN A 250 7.89 -17.87 -14.61
C GLN A 250 8.58 -16.56 -15.03
N ALA A 251 8.46 -16.18 -16.31
CA ALA A 251 9.07 -14.96 -16.81
C ALA A 251 8.54 -13.70 -16.12
N LEU A 252 7.23 -13.61 -15.85
CA LEU A 252 6.61 -12.50 -15.12
C LEU A 252 7.18 -12.37 -13.69
N LEU A 253 7.37 -13.49 -13.00
CA LEU A 253 7.89 -13.54 -11.63
C LEU A 253 9.39 -13.21 -11.56
N GLU A 254 10.21 -13.84 -12.40
CA GLU A 254 11.66 -13.65 -12.40
C GLU A 254 12.07 -12.21 -12.75
N LYS A 255 11.34 -11.60 -13.68
CA LYS A 255 11.58 -10.22 -14.13
C LYS A 255 10.80 -9.16 -13.34
N ALA A 256 10.01 -9.58 -12.35
CA ALA A 256 9.13 -8.70 -11.57
C ALA A 256 8.24 -7.77 -12.44
N ILE A 257 7.75 -8.28 -13.58
CA ILE A 257 6.99 -7.49 -14.57
C ILE A 257 5.58 -7.16 -14.05
N ALA A 258 4.97 -8.11 -13.33
CA ALA A 258 3.64 -7.97 -12.77
C ALA A 258 3.58 -8.57 -11.36
N SER A 259 2.72 -7.99 -10.51
CA SER A 259 2.41 -8.57 -9.19
C SER A 259 1.83 -9.98 -9.35
N PRO A 260 2.14 -10.93 -8.44
CA PRO A 260 1.48 -12.22 -8.38
C PRO A 260 -0.04 -12.15 -8.35
N LEU A 261 -0.64 -11.01 -7.95
CA LEU A 261 -2.09 -10.79 -8.01
C LEU A 261 -2.67 -10.74 -9.44
N HIS A 262 -1.83 -10.56 -10.47
CA HIS A 262 -2.24 -10.66 -11.88
C HIS A 262 -2.19 -12.12 -12.40
N MET A 263 -1.76 -13.06 -11.57
CA MET A 263 -1.66 -14.48 -11.90
C MET A 263 -2.53 -15.33 -10.95
N PRO A 264 -3.16 -16.42 -11.42
CA PRO A 264 -3.31 -16.80 -12.83
C PRO A 264 -4.10 -15.76 -13.64
N CYS A 265 -4.04 -15.85 -14.97
CA CYS A 265 -4.91 -15.06 -15.84
C CYS A 265 -6.37 -15.41 -15.54
N ARG A 266 -7.27 -14.44 -15.73
CA ARG A 266 -8.69 -14.62 -15.42
C ARG A 266 -9.58 -14.09 -16.53
N ILE A 267 -10.65 -14.84 -16.83
CA ILE A 267 -11.77 -14.39 -17.66
C ILE A 267 -13.06 -14.55 -16.88
N SER A 268 -13.84 -13.47 -16.79
CA SER A 268 -15.19 -13.49 -16.25
C SER A 268 -16.19 -13.60 -17.40
N VAL A 269 -17.14 -14.50 -17.27
CA VAL A 269 -18.26 -14.67 -18.21
C VAL A 269 -19.55 -14.50 -17.42
N ARG A 270 -20.37 -13.53 -17.82
CA ARG A 270 -21.59 -13.15 -17.10
C ARG A 270 -22.76 -12.99 -18.05
N GLN A 271 -23.90 -13.57 -17.68
CA GLN A 271 -25.15 -13.33 -18.35
C GLN A 271 -25.71 -11.95 -17.94
N VAL A 272 -25.98 -11.11 -18.93
CA VAL A 272 -26.57 -9.77 -18.76
C VAL A 272 -27.76 -9.66 -19.72
N ASN A 273 -28.98 -9.70 -19.18
CA ASN A 273 -30.21 -9.77 -19.97
C ASN A 273 -30.16 -10.96 -20.96
N ASN A 274 -30.28 -10.70 -22.26
CA ASN A 274 -30.22 -11.69 -23.35
C ASN A 274 -28.83 -11.79 -24.01
N GLN A 275 -27.78 -11.28 -23.36
CA GLN A 275 -26.41 -11.31 -23.88
C GLN A 275 -25.45 -11.89 -22.85
N VAL A 276 -24.29 -12.32 -23.35
CA VAL A 276 -23.17 -12.77 -22.54
C VAL A 276 -22.06 -11.73 -22.64
N LEU A 277 -21.62 -11.22 -21.49
CA LEU A 277 -20.48 -10.34 -21.35
C LEU A 277 -19.25 -11.17 -20.95
N ILE A 278 -18.16 -10.99 -21.68
CA ILE A 278 -16.87 -11.64 -21.47
C ILE A 278 -15.85 -10.56 -21.13
N GLU A 279 -15.14 -10.70 -20.01
CA GLU A 279 -14.20 -9.70 -19.50
C GLU A 279 -12.88 -10.35 -19.07
N THR A 280 -11.75 -9.70 -19.37
CA THR A 280 -10.43 -10.10 -18.87
C THR A 280 -9.64 -8.89 -18.37
N LEU A 281 -8.71 -9.14 -17.44
CA LEU A 281 -7.75 -8.13 -16.97
C LEU A 281 -6.49 -8.22 -17.82
N LEU A 282 -6.10 -7.10 -18.41
CA LEU A 282 -4.82 -6.96 -19.10
C LEU A 282 -3.71 -6.62 -18.11
N LEU A 283 -2.50 -7.05 -18.41
CA LEU A 283 -1.30 -6.64 -17.71
C LEU A 283 -1.07 -5.14 -17.89
N PRO A 284 -0.65 -4.42 -16.82
CA PRO A 284 -0.36 -3.00 -16.91
C PRO A 284 0.88 -2.73 -17.77
N ASN A 285 0.94 -1.54 -18.37
CA ASN A 285 2.09 -1.11 -19.16
C ASN A 285 3.39 -1.17 -18.36
N ASN A 286 4.46 -1.62 -19.01
CA ASN A 286 5.78 -1.71 -18.43
C ASN A 286 6.81 -1.29 -19.48
N ALA A 287 7.37 -0.08 -19.36
CA ALA A 287 8.26 0.47 -20.36
C ALA A 287 9.52 -0.38 -20.61
N ALA A 288 10.00 -1.14 -19.61
CA ALA A 288 11.19 -1.97 -19.74
C ALA A 288 10.91 -3.29 -20.47
N GLU A 289 9.68 -3.81 -20.39
CA GLU A 289 9.29 -5.13 -20.90
C GLU A 289 7.99 -5.05 -21.72
N GLN A 290 7.77 -3.92 -22.41
CA GLN A 290 6.47 -3.60 -23.03
C GLN A 290 6.08 -4.61 -24.11
N ALA A 291 7.04 -5.05 -24.93
CA ALA A 291 6.78 -6.04 -25.98
C ALA A 291 6.25 -7.37 -25.41
N PHE A 292 6.77 -7.79 -24.25
CA PHE A 292 6.33 -9.01 -23.56
C PHE A 292 4.94 -8.84 -22.93
N VAL A 293 4.68 -7.66 -22.36
CA VAL A 293 3.33 -7.28 -21.87
C VAL A 293 2.31 -7.27 -23.02
N ASP A 294 2.68 -6.68 -24.16
CA ASP A 294 1.82 -6.57 -25.35
C ASP A 294 1.51 -7.95 -25.92
N GLU A 295 2.49 -8.86 -25.97
CA GLU A 295 2.29 -10.25 -26.41
C GLU A 295 1.24 -10.98 -25.56
N ILE A 296 1.38 -10.96 -24.23
CA ILE A 296 0.42 -11.60 -23.32
C ILE A 296 -0.96 -10.94 -23.45
N ASN A 297 -1.01 -9.61 -23.49
CA ASN A 297 -2.26 -8.87 -23.62
C ASN A 297 -2.96 -9.12 -24.95
N GLN A 298 -2.21 -9.32 -26.03
CA GLN A 298 -2.78 -9.69 -27.33
C GLN A 298 -3.41 -11.08 -27.26
N ILE A 299 -2.72 -12.06 -26.67
CA ILE A 299 -3.27 -13.42 -26.49
C ILE A 299 -4.56 -13.39 -25.65
N LEU A 300 -4.58 -12.65 -24.54
CA LEU A 300 -5.78 -12.51 -23.70
C LEU A 300 -6.96 -11.91 -24.48
N GLN A 301 -6.70 -10.92 -25.33
CA GLN A 301 -7.71 -10.34 -26.21
C GLN A 301 -8.19 -11.32 -27.27
N GLU A 302 -7.30 -12.11 -27.88
CA GLU A 302 -7.64 -13.15 -28.86
C GLU A 302 -8.53 -14.25 -28.26
N ILE A 303 -8.26 -14.68 -27.03
CA ILE A 303 -9.11 -15.62 -26.29
C ILE A 303 -10.51 -15.03 -26.10
N VAL A 304 -10.61 -13.78 -25.59
CA VAL A 304 -11.91 -13.11 -25.40
C VAL A 304 -12.65 -12.92 -26.73
N ASN A 305 -11.94 -12.57 -27.80
CA ASN A 305 -12.51 -12.40 -29.13
C ASN A 305 -13.06 -13.73 -29.68
N THR A 306 -12.37 -14.85 -29.44
CA THR A 306 -12.82 -16.18 -29.86
C THR A 306 -14.10 -16.60 -29.15
N GLY A 307 -14.19 -16.35 -27.84
CA GLY A 307 -15.43 -16.61 -27.09
C GLY A 307 -16.61 -15.75 -27.58
N ALA A 308 -16.33 -14.51 -28.00
CA ALA A 308 -17.35 -13.57 -28.43
C ALA A 308 -17.82 -13.72 -29.89
N ALA A 309 -16.94 -14.19 -30.78
CA ALA A 309 -17.20 -14.38 -32.21
C ALA A 309 -18.24 -15.48 -32.46
#